data_AF-A0A068S1A0-F1
#
_entry.id   AF-A0A068S1A0-F1
#
_cell.length_a   1.000
_cell.length_b   1.000
_cell.length_c   1.000
_cell.angle_alpha   90.00
_cell.angle_beta   90.00
_cell.angle_gamma   90.00
#
_symmetry.space_group_name_H-M   'P 1'
#
loop_
_entity.id
_entity.type
_entity.pdbx_description
1 polymer ?
#
loop_
_entity_poly.entity_id
_entity_poly.type
_entity_poly.pdbx_seq_one_letter_code
_entity_poly.pdbx_strand_id
1 'polypeptide(L)'
;MSVEIEAEDVIRLILQFFKENNLDRSLATLSEETMVNLNTIDNRSAFVKDITEGKWDTVLKDIVHLNIAPRKLIDLYEQVVIELCEMRELGAARTLLRQTEPMHIMKQRHPERYLRLEHLLSRTVFDPKDVYTEGMTKEKRRKIIAQALVAEITVVPSSRLLTLLSQSATWQQHQGLLSPDTPFNPFERKSITETTEKDAPALEKYATIKFPSKKTYAECATFSPNGQYLVTGSVDGFIEVWNYRTGKLRKDLIYQNDENLMAMDESVICLSFSRDSEQLVSGSTDGKIAIWRIQSGTCQRKISPAHSQGVTSVCFNKDNTCVLSGSYDRLVKLHDIRNGKLLTEFKGHTSFVNDVLFSTDNTKVISGSSDGSIKIWDSQDASCLYTIQPNTSNANHPVHRILNIPKHPDQLAVCYKSASIQQSTMNGRIIKSYKHSNSASDYVSIAMSPQGELVYGISEDSRMACFSMASGELAGDTKVGDNTELIGIASHPFSNIIAVYDDSGHVYLYSAKH
;
A
#
# COMPACT_ATOMS: atom_id res chain seq x y z
N MET A 1 -9.93 33.62 26.10
CA MET A 1 -8.66 33.30 26.79
C MET A 1 -7.60 33.13 25.72
N SER A 2 -6.56 33.96 25.74
CA SER A 2 -5.36 33.73 24.93
C SER A 2 -4.66 32.48 25.46
N VAL A 3 -4.56 31.45 24.64
CA VAL A 3 -3.71 30.30 24.95
C VAL A 3 -2.28 30.73 24.68
N GLU A 4 -1.53 31.06 25.73
CA GLU A 4 -0.09 31.26 25.63
C GLU A 4 0.55 29.89 25.35
N ILE A 5 1.05 29.72 24.13
CA ILE A 5 1.75 28.51 23.71
C ILE A 5 3.23 28.73 23.99
N GLU A 6 3.77 27.99 24.97
CA GLU A 6 5.21 28.03 25.25
C GLU A 6 6.00 27.42 24.09
N ALA A 7 7.11 28.06 23.71
CA ALA A 7 7.95 27.61 22.60
C ALA A 7 8.50 26.18 22.81
N GLU A 8 8.71 25.77 24.06
CA GLU A 8 9.16 24.42 24.40
C GLU A 8 8.11 23.34 24.02
N ASP A 9 6.82 23.62 24.20
CA ASP A 9 5.73 22.71 23.82
C ASP A 9 5.60 22.58 22.29
N VAL A 10 5.95 23.63 21.54
CA VAL A 10 6.05 23.57 20.06
C VAL A 10 7.24 22.72 19.62
N ILE A 11 8.41 22.91 20.23
CA ILE A 11 9.63 22.13 19.93
C ILE A 11 9.41 20.64 20.22
N ARG A 12 8.81 20.31 21.38
CA ARG A 12 8.42 18.93 21.72
C ARG A 12 7.49 18.32 20.67
N LEU A 13 6.57 19.09 20.11
CA LEU A 13 5.66 18.60 19.06
C LEU A 13 6.38 18.32 17.73
N ILE A 14 7.35 19.15 17.34
CA ILE A 14 8.16 18.93 16.13
C ILE A 14 9.06 17.69 16.30
N LEU A 15 9.68 17.53 17.48
CA LEU A 15 10.45 16.33 17.82
C LEU A 15 9.59 15.06 17.81
N GLN A 16 8.33 15.13 18.26
CA GLN A 16 7.38 14.02 18.16
C GLN A 16 7.06 13.70 16.69
N PHE A 17 6.82 14.71 15.85
CA PHE A 17 6.60 14.52 14.42
C PHE A 17 7.78 13.80 13.75
N PHE A 18 9.03 14.17 14.09
CA PHE A 18 10.21 13.47 13.57
C PHE A 18 10.28 12.02 14.07
N LYS A 19 9.93 11.74 15.33
CA LYS A 19 9.84 10.38 15.88
C LYS A 19 8.78 9.52 15.18
N GLU A 20 7.59 10.06 14.96
CA GLU A 20 6.47 9.35 14.30
C GLU A 20 6.73 9.05 12.81
N ASN A 21 7.61 9.81 12.15
CA ASN A 21 7.97 9.63 10.74
C ASN A 21 9.34 8.96 10.53
N ASN A 22 9.98 8.43 11.58
CA ASN A 22 11.31 7.81 11.55
C ASN A 22 12.41 8.73 10.97
N LEU A 23 12.35 10.02 11.29
CA LEU A 23 13.30 11.05 10.83
C LEU A 23 14.42 11.28 11.86
N ASP A 24 15.14 10.21 12.22
CA ASP A 24 16.09 10.16 13.34
C ASP A 24 17.14 11.27 13.31
N ARG A 25 17.67 11.61 12.12
CA ARG A 25 18.68 12.66 11.96
C ARG A 25 18.12 14.04 12.30
N SER A 26 16.89 14.34 11.87
CA SER A 26 16.21 15.62 12.15
C SER A 26 15.80 15.72 13.62
N LEU A 27 15.41 14.60 14.23
CA LEU A 27 15.15 14.49 15.66
C LEU A 27 16.43 14.81 16.45
N ALA A 28 17.54 14.13 16.15
CA ALA A 28 18.81 14.34 16.85
C ALA A 28 19.30 15.79 16.74
N THR A 29 19.36 16.36 15.53
CA THR A 29 19.82 17.75 15.34
C THR A 29 18.95 18.76 16.07
N LEU A 30 17.61 18.64 15.99
CA LEU A 30 16.73 19.59 16.69
C LEU A 30 16.82 19.42 18.22
N SER A 31 17.00 18.20 18.72
CA SER A 31 17.15 17.91 20.15
C SER A 31 18.48 18.46 20.70
N GLU A 32 19.55 18.38 19.92
CA GLU A 32 20.87 18.96 20.25
C GLU A 32 20.86 20.49 20.21
N GLU A 33 20.25 21.11 19.17
CA GLU A 33 20.20 22.57 19.02
C GLU A 33 19.31 23.25 20.07
N THR A 34 18.19 22.62 20.43
CA THR A 34 17.21 23.20 21.38
C THR A 34 17.44 22.80 22.83
N MET A 35 18.24 21.75 23.08
CA MET A 35 18.40 21.08 24.38
C MET A 35 17.09 20.48 24.96
N VAL A 36 16.00 20.47 24.18
CA VAL A 36 14.70 19.93 24.58
C VAL A 36 14.64 18.45 24.21
N ASN A 37 14.67 17.57 25.21
CA ASN A 37 14.61 16.12 24.99
C ASN A 37 13.18 15.57 25.12
N LEU A 38 12.86 14.56 24.30
CA LEU A 38 11.51 14.00 24.19
C LEU A 38 11.34 12.71 25.01
N ASN A 39 11.13 12.85 26.32
CA ASN A 39 10.95 11.73 27.27
C ASN A 39 9.57 11.02 27.16
N THR A 40 9.16 10.60 25.94
CA THR A 40 7.85 9.99 25.68
C THR A 40 7.88 8.48 25.47
N ILE A 41 6.85 7.83 26.03
CA ILE A 41 6.53 6.42 25.81
C ILE A 41 5.07 6.32 25.35
N ASP A 42 4.80 5.47 24.36
CA ASP A 42 3.50 5.33 23.69
C ASP A 42 2.34 5.04 24.66
N ASN A 43 2.60 4.28 25.73
CA ASN A 43 1.57 3.95 26.72
C ASN A 43 2.16 3.75 28.13
N ARG A 44 2.02 4.77 28.98
CA ARG A 44 2.37 4.73 30.42
C ARG A 44 1.73 3.58 31.20
N SER A 45 0.52 3.15 30.85
CA SER A 45 -0.12 2.01 31.54
C SER A 45 0.53 0.68 31.18
N ALA A 46 0.95 0.51 29.92
CA ALA A 46 1.70 -0.65 29.47
C ALA A 46 3.11 -0.69 30.08
N PHE A 47 3.82 0.44 30.07
CA PHE A 47 5.16 0.54 30.66
C PHE A 47 5.18 0.24 32.17
N VAL A 48 4.22 0.80 32.94
CA VAL A 48 4.05 0.44 34.36
C VAL A 48 3.76 -1.05 34.53
N LYS A 49 2.87 -1.60 33.70
CA LYS A 49 2.51 -3.01 33.74
C LYS A 49 3.74 -3.90 33.50
N ASP A 50 4.52 -3.61 32.47
CA ASP A 50 5.72 -4.38 32.11
C ASP A 50 6.79 -4.34 33.23
N ILE A 51 6.98 -3.19 33.90
CA ILE A 51 7.85 -3.11 35.10
C ILE A 51 7.27 -3.95 36.25
N THR A 52 5.96 -3.90 36.49
CA THR A 52 5.35 -4.69 37.58
C THR A 52 5.36 -6.19 37.33
N GLU A 53 5.24 -6.61 36.06
CA GLU A 53 5.33 -8.01 35.63
C GLU A 53 6.80 -8.49 35.55
N GLY A 54 7.76 -7.58 35.33
CA GLY A 54 9.19 -7.86 35.30
C GLY A 54 9.71 -8.21 33.89
N LYS A 55 9.10 -7.65 32.86
CA LYS A 55 9.53 -7.80 31.46
C LYS A 55 10.69 -6.87 31.16
N TRP A 56 11.85 -7.16 31.72
CA TRP A 56 13.00 -6.27 31.63
C TRP A 56 13.48 -6.04 30.18
N ASP A 57 13.23 -6.99 29.27
CA ASP A 57 13.60 -6.85 27.85
C ASP A 57 12.83 -5.75 27.09
N THR A 58 11.57 -5.47 27.45
CA THR A 58 10.81 -4.35 26.86
C THR A 58 11.18 -3.05 27.57
N VAL A 59 11.16 -3.07 28.91
CA VAL A 59 11.49 -1.92 29.76
C VAL A 59 12.87 -1.34 29.46
N LEU A 60 13.90 -2.18 29.25
CA LEU A 60 15.25 -1.70 28.93
C LEU A 60 15.35 -1.11 27.52
N LYS A 61 14.61 -1.65 26.53
CA LYS A 61 14.56 -1.07 25.17
C LYS A 61 13.92 0.31 25.18
N ASP A 62 12.80 0.46 25.88
CA ASP A 62 12.10 1.74 26.00
C ASP A 62 13.00 2.79 26.69
N ILE A 63 13.80 2.38 27.68
CA ILE A 63 14.62 3.27 28.50
C ILE A 63 15.92 3.73 27.83
N VAL A 64 16.50 2.94 26.91
CA VAL A 64 17.72 3.33 26.18
C VAL A 64 17.57 4.67 25.43
N HIS A 65 16.34 5.03 25.06
CA HIS A 65 16.02 6.25 24.32
C HIS A 65 15.49 7.41 25.19
N LEU A 66 15.53 7.28 26.53
CA LEU A 66 14.97 8.27 27.46
C LEU A 66 16.06 8.91 28.33
N ASN A 67 16.00 10.23 28.48
CA ASN A 67 16.93 10.97 29.34
C ASN A 67 16.43 10.95 30.80
N ILE A 68 16.78 9.88 31.52
CA ILE A 68 16.35 9.58 32.89
C ILE A 68 17.47 9.87 33.89
N ALA A 69 17.12 10.39 35.07
CA ALA A 69 18.10 10.72 36.10
C ALA A 69 18.93 9.47 36.52
N PRO A 70 20.28 9.54 36.54
CA PRO A 70 21.13 8.37 36.79
C PRO A 70 20.83 7.60 38.09
N ARG A 71 20.29 8.27 39.13
CA ARG A 71 19.86 7.61 40.37
C ARG A 71 18.73 6.59 40.13
N LYS A 72 17.74 6.94 39.30
CA LYS A 72 16.60 6.06 38.99
C LYS A 72 16.99 4.90 38.09
N LEU A 73 17.90 5.15 37.15
CA LEU A 73 18.53 4.09 36.35
C LEU A 73 19.28 3.10 37.24
N ILE A 74 20.08 3.57 38.20
CA ILE A 74 20.77 2.70 39.17
C ILE A 74 19.78 1.80 39.92
N ASP A 75 18.69 2.36 40.46
CA ASP A 75 17.70 1.59 41.23
C ASP A 75 16.95 0.55 40.38
N LEU A 76 16.70 0.85 39.09
CA LEU A 76 16.16 -0.08 38.10
C LEU A 76 17.15 -1.20 37.79
N TYR A 77 18.36 -0.88 37.34
CA TYR A 77 19.35 -1.89 36.96
C TYR A 77 19.75 -2.76 38.16
N GLU A 78 19.76 -2.23 39.39
CA GLU A 78 19.93 -3.03 40.63
C GLU A 78 18.79 -4.06 40.78
N GLN A 79 17.55 -3.69 40.50
CA GLN A 79 16.41 -4.62 40.52
C GLN A 79 16.53 -5.70 39.43
N VAL A 80 16.95 -5.34 38.21
CA VAL A 80 17.16 -6.32 37.12
C VAL A 80 18.24 -7.33 37.50
N VAL A 81 19.39 -6.88 38.03
CA VAL A 81 20.48 -7.77 38.47
C VAL A 81 20.02 -8.68 39.61
N ILE A 82 19.28 -8.17 40.60
CA ILE A 82 18.69 -8.96 41.68
C ILE A 82 17.79 -10.09 41.15
N GLU A 83 16.94 -9.79 40.17
CA GLU A 83 16.00 -10.78 39.64
C GLU A 83 16.68 -11.81 38.73
N LEU A 84 17.74 -11.44 38.02
CA LEU A 84 18.55 -12.43 37.29
C LEU A 84 19.32 -13.35 38.25
N CYS A 85 19.75 -12.88 39.42
CA CYS A 85 20.28 -13.74 40.48
C CYS A 85 19.23 -14.74 40.99
N GLU A 86 17.99 -14.28 41.20
CA GLU A 86 16.85 -15.13 41.63
C GLU A 86 16.54 -16.22 40.58
N MET A 87 16.54 -15.86 39.30
CA MET A 87 16.38 -16.78 38.15
C MET A 87 17.61 -17.66 37.88
N ARG A 88 18.71 -17.48 38.63
CA ARG A 88 20.02 -18.13 38.45
C ARG A 88 20.74 -17.85 37.12
N GLU A 89 20.35 -16.80 36.41
CA GLU A 89 21.01 -16.30 35.20
C GLU A 89 22.27 -15.47 35.52
N LEU A 90 23.20 -16.11 36.25
CA LEU A 90 24.42 -15.48 36.77
C LEU A 90 25.34 -14.93 35.67
N GLY A 91 25.28 -15.50 34.46
CA GLY A 91 25.99 -15.00 33.29
C GLY A 91 25.50 -13.62 32.87
N ALA A 92 24.20 -13.50 32.57
CA ALA A 92 23.56 -12.25 32.20
C ALA A 92 23.72 -11.17 33.30
N ALA A 93 23.53 -11.56 34.56
CA ALA A 93 23.65 -10.65 35.70
C ALA A 93 25.07 -10.08 35.87
N ARG A 94 26.12 -10.91 35.68
CA ARG A 94 27.52 -10.45 35.70
C ARG A 94 27.86 -9.55 34.51
N THR A 95 27.31 -9.85 33.33
CA THR A 95 27.50 -9.03 32.12
C THR A 95 26.87 -7.65 32.31
N LEU A 96 25.61 -7.58 32.76
CA LEU A 96 24.94 -6.31 33.06
C LEU A 96 25.67 -5.50 34.14
N LEU A 97 26.09 -6.14 35.24
CA LEU A 97 26.81 -5.45 36.32
C LEU A 97 28.16 -4.84 35.86
N ARG A 98 28.80 -5.42 34.84
CA ARG A 98 30.12 -5.02 34.35
C ARG A 98 30.13 -4.14 33.11
N GLN A 99 29.09 -4.18 32.29
CA GLN A 99 29.05 -3.50 30.98
C GLN A 99 28.10 -2.29 30.93
N THR A 100 27.26 -2.09 31.94
CA THR A 100 26.25 -1.01 31.93
C THR A 100 26.76 0.25 32.62
N GLU A 101 26.59 1.40 31.98
CA GLU A 101 27.02 2.70 32.51
C GLU A 101 26.42 3.03 33.89
N PRO A 102 25.11 2.81 34.18
CA PRO A 102 24.56 3.04 35.52
C PRO A 102 25.30 2.27 36.61
N MET A 103 25.77 1.06 36.33
CA MET A 103 26.52 0.24 37.29
C MET A 103 27.94 0.76 37.53
N HIS A 104 28.59 1.36 36.54
CA HIS A 104 29.84 2.08 36.75
C HIS A 104 29.64 3.33 37.61
N ILE A 105 28.58 4.12 37.37
CA ILE A 105 28.22 5.28 38.20
C ILE A 105 27.90 4.84 39.65
N MET A 106 27.18 3.72 39.81
CA MET A 106 26.89 3.09 41.10
C MET A 106 28.16 2.67 41.83
N LYS A 107 29.12 2.04 41.15
CA LYS A 107 30.40 1.63 41.74
C LYS A 107 31.21 2.83 42.25
N GLN A 108 31.17 3.97 41.54
CA GLN A 108 31.87 5.19 41.94
C GLN A 108 31.17 5.95 43.08
N ARG A 109 29.82 6.05 43.06
CA ARG A 109 29.05 6.87 44.01
C ARG A 109 28.54 6.10 45.24
N HIS A 110 28.32 4.79 45.10
CA HIS A 110 27.72 3.91 46.11
C HIS A 110 28.42 2.53 46.14
N PRO A 111 29.71 2.47 46.48
CA PRO A 111 30.52 1.24 46.39
C PRO A 111 29.95 0.09 47.25
N GLU A 112 29.35 0.38 48.40
CA GLU A 112 28.73 -0.63 49.28
C GLU A 112 27.56 -1.37 48.62
N ARG A 113 26.68 -0.66 47.88
CA ARG A 113 25.58 -1.30 47.14
C ARG A 113 26.11 -2.18 46.02
N TYR A 114 27.13 -1.72 45.30
CA TYR A 114 27.78 -2.48 44.24
C TYR A 114 28.46 -3.75 44.78
N LEU A 115 29.19 -3.66 45.90
CA LEU A 115 29.78 -4.82 46.59
C LEU A 115 28.73 -5.82 47.08
N ARG A 116 27.57 -5.35 47.54
CA ARG A 116 26.43 -6.22 47.92
C ARG A 116 25.92 -7.03 46.72
N LEU A 117 25.85 -6.44 45.53
CA LEU A 117 25.50 -7.17 44.30
C LEU A 117 26.57 -8.20 43.91
N GLU A 118 27.86 -7.86 43.97
CA GLU A 118 28.94 -8.82 43.68
C GLU A 118 28.93 -10.01 44.65
N HIS A 119 28.67 -9.76 45.94
CA HIS A 119 28.52 -10.82 46.94
C HIS A 119 27.28 -11.71 46.72
N LEU A 120 26.16 -11.13 46.27
CA LEU A 120 24.98 -11.92 45.85
C LEU A 120 25.30 -12.80 44.62
N LEU A 121 26.08 -12.29 43.66
CA LEU A 121 26.53 -13.03 42.46
C LEU A 121 27.62 -14.10 42.73
N SER A 122 28.23 -14.10 43.93
CA SER A 122 29.19 -15.11 44.35
C SER A 122 28.57 -16.26 45.15
N ARG A 123 27.32 -16.12 45.61
CA ARG A 123 26.64 -17.12 46.43
C ARG A 123 25.99 -18.22 45.58
N THR A 124 25.94 -19.43 46.16
CA THR A 124 25.35 -20.62 45.52
C THR A 124 23.83 -20.73 45.71
N VAL A 125 23.28 -20.03 46.71
CA VAL A 125 21.85 -19.98 47.02
C VAL A 125 21.44 -18.52 47.18
N PHE A 126 20.34 -18.15 46.53
CA PHE A 126 19.69 -16.85 46.66
C PHE A 126 18.64 -16.93 47.76
N ASP A 127 18.79 -16.14 48.84
CA ASP A 127 17.75 -15.94 49.85
C ASP A 127 17.11 -14.56 49.65
N PRO A 128 15.80 -14.47 49.35
CA PRO A 128 15.09 -13.19 49.24
C PRO A 128 15.21 -12.29 50.48
N LYS A 129 15.41 -12.86 51.68
CA LYS A 129 15.52 -12.09 52.94
C LYS A 129 16.81 -11.26 53.03
N ASP A 130 17.89 -11.71 52.39
CA ASP A 130 19.15 -10.96 52.32
C ASP A 130 19.09 -9.77 51.35
N VAL A 131 18.01 -9.67 50.56
CA VAL A 131 17.83 -8.65 49.53
C VAL A 131 16.75 -7.64 49.92
N TYR A 132 15.57 -8.11 50.32
CA TYR A 132 14.43 -7.29 50.70
C TYR A 132 14.34 -7.16 52.23
N THR A 133 14.43 -5.93 52.73
CA THR A 133 14.26 -5.62 54.17
C THR A 133 12.85 -5.99 54.64
N GLU A 134 12.68 -6.23 55.95
CA GLU A 134 11.39 -6.62 56.53
C GLU A 134 10.24 -5.71 56.07
N GLY A 135 9.19 -6.33 55.50
CA GLY A 135 8.02 -5.63 54.94
C GLY A 135 8.12 -5.23 53.46
N MET A 136 9.31 -5.21 52.86
CA MET A 136 9.47 -5.05 51.41
C MET A 136 9.31 -6.38 50.68
N THR A 137 8.68 -6.34 49.50
CA THR A 137 8.61 -7.48 48.56
C THR A 137 9.08 -7.03 47.18
N LYS A 138 9.49 -8.00 46.36
CA LYS A 138 9.81 -7.81 44.93
C LYS A 138 8.78 -6.93 44.21
N GLU A 139 7.50 -7.25 44.35
CA GLU A 139 6.40 -6.47 43.75
C GLU A 139 6.28 -5.04 44.28
N LYS A 140 6.43 -4.82 45.60
CA LYS A 140 6.41 -3.46 46.18
C LYS A 140 7.57 -2.63 45.63
N ARG A 141 8.77 -3.24 45.53
CA ARG A 141 9.95 -2.57 45.00
C ARG A 141 9.81 -2.23 43.50
N ARG A 142 9.31 -3.16 42.69
CA ARG A 142 8.93 -2.90 41.27
C ARG A 142 7.94 -1.72 41.15
N LYS A 143 6.91 -1.65 42.00
CA LYS A 143 5.93 -0.54 42.00
C LYS A 143 6.56 0.81 42.34
N ILE A 144 7.50 0.87 43.29
CA ILE A 144 8.23 2.10 43.64
C ILE A 144 9.10 2.56 42.46
N ILE A 145 9.84 1.65 41.83
CA ILE A 145 10.66 1.95 40.65
C ILE A 145 9.78 2.44 39.49
N ALA A 146 8.66 1.77 39.22
CA ALA A 146 7.70 2.20 38.20
C ALA A 146 7.17 3.62 38.47
N GLN A 147 6.77 3.93 39.71
CA GLN A 147 6.31 5.28 40.08
C GLN A 147 7.41 6.34 39.92
N ALA A 148 8.66 6.02 40.31
CA ALA A 148 9.79 6.93 40.19
C ALA A 148 10.15 7.24 38.73
N LEU A 149 10.18 6.23 37.85
CA LEU A 149 10.43 6.40 36.41
C LEU A 149 9.29 7.20 35.75
N VAL A 150 8.04 6.84 36.05
CA VAL A 150 6.84 7.52 35.52
C VAL A 150 6.79 9.02 35.85
N ALA A 151 7.40 9.46 36.95
CA ALA A 151 7.48 10.87 37.29
C ALA A 151 8.44 11.69 36.38
N GLU A 152 9.31 11.03 35.60
CA GLU A 152 10.20 11.66 34.61
C GLU A 152 9.76 11.44 33.15
N ILE A 153 8.70 10.64 32.94
CA ILE A 153 8.18 10.29 31.61
C ILE A 153 6.94 11.13 31.32
N THR A 154 7.01 11.94 30.26
CA THR A 154 5.86 12.68 29.76
C THR A 154 5.11 11.83 28.75
N VAL A 155 3.83 11.57 29.01
CA VAL A 155 2.97 10.94 28.01
C VAL A 155 2.42 12.05 27.13
N VAL A 156 2.85 12.09 25.87
CA VAL A 156 2.09 12.83 24.85
C VAL A 156 1.21 11.81 24.12
N PRO A 157 -0.12 11.88 24.28
CA PRO A 157 -1.02 11.09 23.46
C PRO A 157 -0.80 11.44 21.99
N SER A 158 -0.76 10.43 21.12
CA SER A 158 -0.76 10.60 19.65
C SER A 158 -1.96 11.41 19.14
N SER A 159 -3.00 11.61 19.97
CA SER A 159 -4.10 12.53 19.69
C SER A 159 -3.75 14.03 19.79
N ARG A 160 -2.67 14.46 20.48
CA ARG A 160 -2.39 15.90 20.64
C ARG A 160 -1.97 16.57 19.32
N LEU A 161 -1.19 15.86 18.50
CA LEU A 161 -0.83 16.28 17.14
C LEU A 161 -2.05 16.25 16.20
N LEU A 162 -2.94 15.25 16.35
CA LEU A 162 -4.22 15.18 15.62
C LEU A 162 -5.21 16.30 16.01
N THR A 163 -5.25 16.73 17.28
CA THR A 163 -6.05 17.88 17.72
C THR A 163 -5.49 19.21 17.25
N LEU A 164 -4.16 19.32 17.10
CA LEU A 164 -3.55 20.52 16.54
C LEU A 164 -3.65 20.57 15.02
N LEU A 165 -3.61 19.43 14.34
CA LEU A 165 -3.98 19.31 12.92
C LEU A 165 -5.46 19.64 12.68
N SER A 166 -6.40 19.20 13.55
CA SER A 166 -7.81 19.59 13.41
C SER A 166 -8.04 21.07 13.69
N GLN A 167 -7.33 21.66 14.65
CA GLN A 167 -7.35 23.10 14.92
C GLN A 167 -6.71 23.92 13.79
N SER A 168 -5.61 23.45 13.17
CA SER A 168 -5.01 24.12 12.02
C SER A 168 -5.88 23.99 10.77
N ALA A 169 -6.51 22.83 10.54
CA ALA A 169 -7.42 22.62 9.42
C ALA A 169 -8.69 23.48 9.55
N THR A 170 -9.30 23.54 10.74
CA THR A 170 -10.46 24.43 10.97
C THR A 170 -10.09 25.91 10.89
N TRP A 171 -8.88 26.31 11.32
CA TRP A 171 -8.36 27.65 11.11
C TRP A 171 -8.15 27.98 9.61
N GLN A 172 -7.60 27.04 8.84
CA GLN A 172 -7.42 27.17 7.38
C GLN A 172 -8.76 27.21 6.62
N GLN A 173 -9.78 26.45 7.06
CA GLN A 173 -11.16 26.57 6.56
C GLN A 173 -11.75 27.96 6.87
N HIS A 174 -11.57 28.48 8.09
CA HIS A 174 -12.01 29.83 8.45
C HIS A 174 -11.29 30.94 7.67
N GLN A 175 -10.06 30.71 7.20
CA GLN A 175 -9.33 31.62 6.29
C GLN A 175 -9.63 31.37 4.79
N GLY A 176 -10.47 30.39 4.45
CA GLY A 176 -10.84 30.07 3.07
C GLY A 176 -9.77 29.36 2.24
N LEU A 177 -8.70 28.84 2.86
CA LEU A 177 -7.68 28.02 2.18
C LEU A 177 -8.13 26.57 1.93
N LEU A 178 -9.13 26.10 2.67
CA LEU A 178 -9.76 24.79 2.51
C LEU A 178 -11.25 24.96 2.21
N SER A 179 -11.78 24.17 1.27
CA SER A 179 -13.20 24.16 0.96
C SER A 179 -14.03 23.66 2.16
N PRO A 180 -15.24 24.19 2.43
CA PRO A 180 -16.08 23.73 3.53
C PRO A 180 -16.41 22.23 3.49
N ASP A 181 -16.50 21.66 2.28
CA ASP A 181 -17.05 20.32 2.05
C ASP A 181 -16.03 19.17 2.13
N THR A 182 -14.78 19.41 2.50
CA THR A 182 -13.81 18.32 2.76
C THR A 182 -13.89 17.85 4.23
N PRO A 183 -14.41 16.64 4.53
CA PRO A 183 -14.48 16.13 5.89
C PRO A 183 -13.09 15.69 6.38
N PHE A 184 -12.38 16.59 7.04
CA PHE A 184 -11.11 16.27 7.72
C PHE A 184 -11.40 15.71 9.12
N ASN A 185 -11.49 14.39 9.24
CA ASN A 185 -11.74 13.66 10.50
C ASN A 185 -10.45 12.94 10.99
N PRO A 186 -9.53 13.62 11.69
CA PRO A 186 -8.27 13.01 12.12
C PRO A 186 -8.42 11.94 13.22
N PHE A 187 -9.62 11.79 13.80
CA PHE A 187 -9.93 10.70 14.74
C PHE A 187 -10.37 9.40 14.06
N GLU A 188 -10.64 9.39 12.75
CA GLU A 188 -10.85 8.14 12.00
C GLU A 188 -9.52 7.46 11.64
N ARG A 189 -8.75 7.12 12.68
CA ARG A 189 -7.83 5.96 12.61
C ARG A 189 -8.63 4.66 12.77
N LYS A 190 -9.73 4.54 12.02
CA LYS A 190 -10.17 3.22 11.57
C LYS A 190 -9.00 2.63 10.78
N SER A 191 -8.90 1.30 10.78
CA SER A 191 -8.24 0.62 9.67
C SER A 191 -8.76 1.21 8.35
N ILE A 192 -7.93 1.27 7.32
CA ILE A 192 -8.38 1.58 5.95
C ILE A 192 -9.13 0.36 5.38
N THR A 193 -10.21 -0.01 6.06
CA THR A 193 -11.47 -0.38 5.43
C THR A 193 -12.10 0.93 4.95
N GLU A 194 -11.53 1.49 3.89
CA GLU A 194 -12.16 2.54 3.09
C GLU A 194 -13.56 2.02 2.75
N THR A 195 -14.59 2.73 3.25
CA THR A 195 -15.96 2.40 2.93
C THR A 195 -16.17 2.69 1.45
N THR A 196 -16.08 1.65 0.62
CA THR A 196 -16.40 1.71 -0.81
C THR A 196 -17.68 2.50 -0.99
N GLU A 197 -17.62 3.57 -1.78
CA GLU A 197 -18.81 4.32 -2.15
C GLU A 197 -19.87 3.36 -2.71
N LYS A 198 -21.14 3.73 -2.59
CA LYS A 198 -22.19 3.03 -3.34
C LYS A 198 -21.96 3.29 -4.82
N ASP A 199 -22.06 2.25 -5.62
CA ASP A 199 -21.80 2.34 -7.05
C ASP A 199 -22.79 3.32 -7.72
N ALA A 200 -22.26 4.29 -8.45
CA ALA A 200 -23.01 5.32 -9.15
C ALA A 200 -22.36 5.60 -10.52
N PRO A 201 -23.15 5.95 -11.56
CA PRO A 201 -22.63 6.12 -12.91
C PRO A 201 -21.66 7.31 -13.03
N ALA A 202 -20.38 7.01 -13.19
CA ALA A 202 -19.29 7.98 -13.30
C ALA A 202 -19.18 8.54 -14.73
N LEU A 203 -20.08 9.47 -15.07
CA LEU A 203 -20.24 10.02 -16.42
C LEU A 203 -19.92 11.53 -16.52
N GLU A 204 -19.58 12.20 -15.42
CA GLU A 204 -19.21 13.63 -15.42
C GLU A 204 -17.70 13.85 -15.45
N LYS A 205 -17.21 14.50 -16.49
CA LYS A 205 -15.80 14.86 -16.67
C LYS A 205 -15.43 16.03 -15.76
N TYR A 206 -14.55 15.81 -14.79
CA TYR A 206 -14.08 16.85 -13.87
C TYR A 206 -12.64 17.32 -14.14
N ALA A 207 -11.79 16.47 -14.75
CA ALA A 207 -10.41 16.82 -15.06
C ALA A 207 -9.92 16.18 -16.36
N THR A 208 -8.77 16.65 -16.85
CA THR A 208 -8.07 16.08 -18.01
C THR A 208 -6.58 16.26 -17.83
N ILE A 209 -5.85 15.15 -17.79
CA ILE A 209 -4.40 15.12 -17.90
C ILE A 209 -4.05 15.25 -19.39
N LYS A 210 -3.05 16.07 -19.71
CA LYS A 210 -2.55 16.29 -21.07
C LYS A 210 -1.07 15.99 -21.12
N PHE A 211 -0.68 15.10 -22.01
CA PHE A 211 0.73 14.84 -22.27
C PHE A 211 1.37 16.03 -23.02
N PRO A 212 2.65 16.34 -22.76
CA PRO A 212 3.28 17.58 -23.25
C PRO A 212 3.55 17.59 -24.76
N SER A 213 3.57 16.43 -25.43
CA SER A 213 3.81 16.29 -26.86
C SER A 213 2.61 15.68 -27.56
N LYS A 214 2.28 16.18 -28.76
CA LYS A 214 1.22 15.60 -29.64
C LYS A 214 1.53 14.19 -30.15
N LYS A 215 2.69 13.63 -29.81
CA LYS A 215 3.10 12.26 -30.16
C LYS A 215 3.26 11.35 -28.94
N THR A 216 3.03 11.85 -27.73
CA THR A 216 3.11 11.05 -26.51
C THR A 216 1.71 10.93 -25.93
N TYR A 217 1.30 9.69 -25.68
CA TYR A 217 0.00 9.34 -25.11
C TYR A 217 0.17 8.15 -24.18
N ALA A 218 -0.85 7.87 -23.36
CA ALA A 218 -0.87 6.74 -22.46
C ALA A 218 -1.35 5.48 -23.20
N GLU A 219 -0.51 4.45 -23.29
CA GLU A 219 -0.90 3.11 -23.77
C GLU A 219 -1.64 2.33 -22.69
N CYS A 220 -1.35 2.63 -21.42
CA CYS A 220 -2.07 2.06 -20.28
C CYS A 220 -2.19 3.04 -19.11
N ALA A 221 -3.23 2.84 -18.31
CA ALA A 221 -3.40 3.50 -17.01
C ALA A 221 -3.95 2.51 -15.99
N THR A 222 -3.56 2.66 -14.73
CA THR A 222 -4.04 1.84 -13.62
C THR A 222 -4.07 2.63 -12.31
N PHE A 223 -5.07 2.37 -11.47
CA PHE A 223 -5.17 2.92 -10.13
C PHE A 223 -4.46 2.02 -9.12
N SER A 224 -3.82 2.61 -8.11
CA SER A 224 -3.26 1.83 -7.02
C SER A 224 -4.37 1.15 -6.20
N PRO A 225 -4.19 -0.10 -5.73
CA PRO A 225 -5.17 -0.79 -4.88
C PRO A 225 -5.55 -0.07 -3.59
N ASN A 226 -4.75 0.89 -3.13
CA ASN A 226 -5.03 1.77 -2.00
C ASN A 226 -5.69 3.13 -2.38
N GLY A 227 -6.07 3.34 -3.64
CA GLY A 227 -6.78 4.56 -4.07
C GLY A 227 -6.01 5.88 -3.93
N GLN A 228 -4.68 5.85 -3.86
CA GLN A 228 -3.83 7.04 -3.67
C GLN A 228 -3.19 7.57 -4.95
N TYR A 229 -3.04 6.71 -5.96
CA TYR A 229 -2.28 6.99 -7.17
C TYR A 229 -3.05 6.55 -8.41
N LEU A 230 -2.98 7.37 -9.46
CA LEU A 230 -3.22 6.95 -10.84
C LEU A 230 -1.85 6.90 -11.51
N VAL A 231 -1.50 5.79 -12.17
CA VAL A 231 -0.23 5.64 -12.88
C VAL A 231 -0.52 5.37 -14.35
N THR A 232 0.20 6.06 -15.24
CA THR A 232 0.13 5.87 -16.69
C THR A 232 1.45 5.35 -17.22
N GLY A 233 1.41 4.45 -18.19
CA GLY A 233 2.54 4.04 -19.01
C GLY A 233 2.36 4.62 -20.41
N SER A 234 3.39 5.29 -20.93
CA SER A 234 3.33 6.02 -22.19
C SER A 234 4.19 5.41 -23.30
N VAL A 235 3.90 5.83 -24.53
CA VAL A 235 4.56 5.37 -25.77
C VAL A 235 6.07 5.64 -25.79
N ASP A 236 6.51 6.71 -25.12
CA ASP A 236 7.91 7.11 -24.98
C ASP A 236 8.66 6.32 -23.89
N GLY A 237 8.02 5.31 -23.28
CA GLY A 237 8.62 4.44 -22.28
C GLY A 237 8.51 4.94 -20.84
N PHE A 238 8.01 6.16 -20.61
CA PHE A 238 7.88 6.71 -19.26
C PHE A 238 6.69 6.12 -18.49
N ILE A 239 6.82 6.14 -17.16
CA ILE A 239 5.80 5.74 -16.22
C ILE A 239 5.60 6.88 -15.23
N GLU A 240 4.43 7.52 -15.29
CA GLU A 240 4.13 8.75 -14.56
C GLU A 240 3.04 8.53 -13.50
N VAL A 241 3.28 9.03 -12.29
CA VAL A 241 2.31 9.02 -11.19
C VAL A 241 1.56 10.35 -11.11
N TRP A 242 0.24 10.28 -10.99
CA TRP A 242 -0.69 11.40 -11.02
C TRP A 242 -1.55 11.46 -9.75
N ASN A 243 -1.91 12.68 -9.36
CA ASN A 243 -2.97 12.93 -8.41
C ASN A 243 -4.30 12.99 -9.18
N TYR A 244 -5.07 11.90 -9.13
CA TYR A 244 -6.33 11.75 -9.87
C TYR A 244 -7.39 12.80 -9.52
N ARG A 245 -7.36 13.42 -8.33
CA ARG A 245 -8.34 14.46 -7.97
C ARG A 245 -8.07 15.80 -8.67
N THR A 246 -6.80 16.08 -8.98
CA THR A 246 -6.38 17.37 -9.55
C THR A 246 -5.93 17.27 -11.01
N GLY A 247 -5.71 16.06 -11.53
CA GLY A 247 -5.12 15.84 -12.86
C GLY A 247 -3.68 16.35 -12.98
N LYS A 248 -2.96 16.52 -11.86
CA LYS A 248 -1.57 17.01 -11.83
C LYS A 248 -0.59 15.91 -11.46
N LEU A 249 0.63 16.02 -12.00
CA LEU A 249 1.76 15.15 -11.69
C LEU A 249 2.08 15.16 -10.19
N ARG A 250 2.39 14.00 -9.59
CA ARG A 250 2.76 13.89 -8.17
C ARG A 250 4.18 14.41 -7.92
N LYS A 251 4.31 15.69 -7.58
CA LYS A 251 5.59 16.28 -7.12
C LYS A 251 5.96 15.91 -5.68
N ASP A 252 5.08 15.24 -4.94
CA ASP A 252 5.38 14.68 -3.62
C ASP A 252 6.42 13.54 -3.69
N LEU A 253 6.57 12.92 -4.87
CA LEU A 253 7.52 11.86 -5.15
C LEU A 253 8.83 12.47 -5.66
N ILE A 254 9.89 12.41 -4.84
CA ILE A 254 11.16 13.11 -5.07
C ILE A 254 11.73 12.84 -6.47
N TYR A 255 11.79 11.58 -6.89
CA TYR A 255 12.29 11.21 -8.22
C TYR A 255 11.51 11.84 -9.37
N GLN A 256 10.19 12.01 -9.22
CA GLN A 256 9.32 12.61 -10.23
C GLN A 256 9.34 14.15 -10.19
N ASN A 257 9.63 14.74 -9.04
CA ASN A 257 9.94 16.16 -8.93
C ASN A 257 11.28 16.51 -9.59
N ASP A 258 12.27 15.64 -9.43
CA ASP A 258 13.65 15.81 -9.92
C ASP A 258 13.85 15.28 -11.36
N GLU A 259 12.75 15.08 -12.10
CA GLU A 259 12.68 14.60 -13.50
C GLU A 259 13.32 13.22 -13.77
N ASN A 260 13.71 12.49 -12.72
CA ASN A 260 14.19 11.10 -12.77
C ASN A 260 13.02 10.11 -12.81
N LEU A 261 12.20 10.19 -13.87
CA LEU A 261 11.04 9.33 -14.08
C LEU A 261 11.41 7.84 -14.16
N MET A 262 10.46 6.99 -13.75
CA MET A 262 10.51 5.56 -14.07
C MET A 262 10.39 5.40 -15.59
N ALA A 263 11.31 4.67 -16.21
CA ALA A 263 11.40 4.56 -17.66
C ALA A 263 11.80 3.16 -18.13
N MET A 264 11.07 2.65 -19.13
CA MET A 264 11.49 1.51 -19.94
C MET A 264 12.19 2.02 -21.21
N ASP A 265 12.92 1.11 -21.88
CA ASP A 265 13.73 1.47 -23.05
C ASP A 265 12.84 1.70 -24.31
N GLU A 266 11.58 1.26 -24.24
CA GLU A 266 10.56 1.22 -25.29
C GLU A 266 9.15 1.40 -24.66
N SER A 267 8.12 1.62 -25.49
CA SER A 267 6.72 1.84 -25.08
C SER A 267 6.17 0.86 -24.02
N VAL A 268 5.46 1.40 -23.01
CA VAL A 268 4.87 0.64 -21.89
C VAL A 268 3.40 0.31 -22.17
N ILE A 269 3.15 -0.89 -22.72
CA ILE A 269 1.81 -1.36 -23.10
C ILE A 269 0.93 -1.69 -21.89
N CYS A 270 1.51 -2.15 -20.78
CA CYS A 270 0.73 -2.63 -19.64
C CYS A 270 1.38 -2.34 -18.28
N LEU A 271 0.53 -2.06 -17.29
CA LEU A 271 0.88 -1.78 -15.91
C LEU A 271 0.00 -2.56 -14.93
N SER A 272 0.58 -3.00 -13.82
CA SER A 272 -0.16 -3.60 -12.71
C SER A 272 0.51 -3.29 -11.38
N PHE A 273 -0.29 -3.10 -10.33
CA PHE A 273 0.18 -2.83 -8.98
C PHE A 273 0.22 -4.10 -8.13
N SER A 274 1.17 -4.17 -7.20
CA SER A 274 1.12 -5.13 -6.10
C SER A 274 -0.04 -4.81 -5.16
N ARG A 275 -0.55 -5.80 -4.44
CA ARG A 275 -1.75 -5.63 -3.60
C ARG A 275 -1.53 -4.72 -2.38
N ASP A 276 -0.28 -4.52 -1.98
CA ASP A 276 0.15 -3.57 -0.95
C ASP A 276 0.36 -2.13 -1.50
N SER A 277 0.22 -1.92 -2.81
CA SER A 277 0.49 -0.66 -3.52
C SER A 277 1.94 -0.12 -3.43
N GLU A 278 2.91 -0.92 -2.94
CA GLU A 278 4.32 -0.51 -2.88
C GLU A 278 5.07 -0.71 -4.20
N GLN A 279 4.70 -1.74 -4.96
CA GLN A 279 5.38 -2.15 -6.18
C GLN A 279 4.46 -1.98 -7.40
N LEU A 280 5.11 -1.77 -8.53
CA LEU A 280 4.48 -1.66 -9.85
C LEU A 280 5.25 -2.52 -10.83
N VAL A 281 4.54 -3.30 -11.64
CA VAL A 281 5.08 -4.05 -12.76
C VAL A 281 4.69 -3.35 -14.04
N SER A 282 5.65 -3.19 -14.95
CA SER A 282 5.46 -2.67 -16.29
C SER A 282 5.92 -3.69 -17.33
N GLY A 283 5.13 -3.84 -18.39
CA GLY A 283 5.46 -4.63 -19.58
C GLY A 283 5.57 -3.73 -20.81
N SER A 284 6.47 -4.07 -21.72
CA SER A 284 6.85 -3.23 -22.86
C SER A 284 6.79 -3.95 -24.20
N THR A 285 6.81 -3.19 -25.30
CA THR A 285 6.77 -3.67 -26.70
C THR A 285 7.92 -4.62 -27.06
N ASP A 286 9.07 -4.53 -26.39
CA ASP A 286 10.25 -5.36 -26.68
C ASP A 286 10.28 -6.72 -25.95
N GLY A 287 9.26 -7.02 -25.15
CA GLY A 287 9.18 -8.28 -24.39
C GLY A 287 9.88 -8.27 -23.03
N LYS A 288 10.38 -7.12 -22.56
CA LYS A 288 10.88 -6.93 -21.19
C LYS A 288 9.74 -6.64 -20.21
N ILE A 289 9.98 -7.05 -18.96
CA ILE A 289 9.16 -6.69 -17.80
C ILE A 289 10.08 -5.99 -16.78
N ALA A 290 9.61 -4.90 -16.17
CA ALA A 290 10.32 -4.23 -15.09
C ALA A 290 9.44 -4.10 -13.84
N ILE A 291 10.08 -4.18 -12.66
CA ILE A 291 9.46 -4.09 -11.34
C ILE A 291 10.04 -2.88 -10.63
N TRP A 292 9.16 -1.99 -10.18
CA TRP A 292 9.47 -0.68 -9.64
C TRP A 292 8.95 -0.54 -8.22
N ARG A 293 9.61 0.27 -7.39
CA ARG A 293 9.06 0.69 -6.09
C ARG A 293 8.52 2.12 -6.16
N ILE A 294 7.21 2.26 -6.07
CA ILE A 294 6.46 3.50 -6.34
C ILE A 294 6.94 4.72 -5.54
N GLN A 295 7.29 4.55 -4.26
CA GLN A 295 7.74 5.66 -3.41
C GLN A 295 9.10 6.22 -3.82
N SER A 296 9.96 5.40 -4.43
CA SER A 296 11.37 5.74 -4.70
C SER A 296 11.71 5.87 -6.19
N GLY A 297 10.82 5.43 -7.08
CA GLY A 297 11.06 5.39 -8.53
C GLY A 297 12.11 4.34 -8.96
N THR A 298 12.69 3.60 -8.00
CA THR A 298 13.79 2.66 -8.28
C THR A 298 13.30 1.39 -8.97
N CYS A 299 13.98 1.00 -10.04
CA CYS A 299 13.81 -0.32 -10.66
C CYS A 299 14.43 -1.38 -9.75
N GLN A 300 13.62 -2.23 -9.12
CA GLN A 300 14.08 -3.34 -8.30
C GLN A 300 14.58 -4.52 -9.15
N ARG A 301 13.92 -4.77 -10.28
CA ARG A 301 14.22 -5.90 -11.18
C ARG A 301 13.82 -5.57 -12.61
N LYS A 302 14.70 -5.87 -13.58
CA LYS A 302 14.33 -6.06 -14.98
C LYS A 302 14.38 -7.56 -15.30
N ILE A 303 13.35 -8.09 -15.95
CA ILE A 303 13.27 -9.47 -16.47
C ILE A 303 13.42 -9.36 -17.99
N SER A 304 14.57 -9.82 -18.50
CA SER A 304 14.95 -9.69 -19.90
C SER A 304 15.80 -10.88 -20.35
N PRO A 305 15.39 -11.65 -21.36
CA PRO A 305 14.08 -11.64 -22.01
C PRO A 305 13.01 -12.29 -21.11
N ALA A 306 11.81 -11.68 -21.01
CA ALA A 306 10.65 -12.37 -20.42
C ALA A 306 9.85 -13.09 -21.51
N HIS A 307 9.51 -12.36 -22.58
CA HIS A 307 8.86 -12.86 -23.79
C HIS A 307 9.72 -12.58 -25.03
N SER A 308 9.38 -13.22 -26.15
CA SER A 308 10.07 -12.98 -27.44
C SER A 308 9.44 -11.86 -28.28
N GLN A 309 8.30 -11.33 -27.83
CA GLN A 309 7.57 -10.21 -28.41
C GLN A 309 6.94 -9.38 -27.27
N GLY A 310 6.32 -8.24 -27.58
CA GLY A 310 5.73 -7.32 -26.61
C GLY A 310 4.80 -7.97 -25.59
N VAL A 311 4.86 -7.47 -24.36
CA VAL A 311 4.04 -7.91 -23.23
C VAL A 311 2.75 -7.08 -23.21
N THR A 312 1.61 -7.73 -23.32
CA THR A 312 0.29 -7.09 -23.55
C THR A 312 -0.51 -6.87 -22.28
N SER A 313 -0.30 -7.73 -21.28
CA SER A 313 -0.95 -7.65 -19.97
C SER A 313 -0.07 -8.31 -18.91
N VAL A 314 -0.11 -7.76 -17.70
CA VAL A 314 0.68 -8.19 -16.54
C VAL A 314 -0.20 -8.15 -15.29
N CYS A 315 0.00 -9.10 -14.37
CA CYS A 315 -0.76 -9.18 -13.13
C CYS A 315 0.10 -9.74 -11.99
N PHE A 316 0.07 -9.10 -10.82
CA PHE A 316 0.64 -9.68 -9.60
C PHE A 316 -0.27 -10.80 -9.07
N ASN A 317 0.33 -11.87 -8.53
CA ASN A 317 -0.41 -12.79 -7.69
C ASN A 317 -0.78 -12.12 -6.33
N LYS A 318 -1.81 -12.64 -5.65
CA LYS A 318 -2.30 -12.03 -4.40
C LYS A 318 -1.28 -11.86 -3.27
N ASP A 319 -0.21 -12.65 -3.27
CA ASP A 319 0.84 -12.69 -2.25
C ASP A 319 2.07 -11.84 -2.62
N ASN A 320 2.02 -11.13 -3.76
CA ASN A 320 3.10 -10.29 -4.30
C ASN A 320 4.46 -11.05 -4.43
N THR A 321 4.42 -12.35 -4.76
CA THR A 321 5.61 -13.20 -4.97
C THR A 321 5.86 -13.52 -6.45
N CYS A 322 4.83 -13.51 -7.29
CA CYS A 322 4.93 -13.85 -8.71
C CYS A 322 4.21 -12.83 -9.60
N VAL A 323 4.71 -12.67 -10.82
CA VAL A 323 4.11 -11.90 -11.91
C VAL A 323 3.66 -12.84 -13.01
N LEU A 324 2.39 -12.74 -13.37
CA LEU A 324 1.82 -13.34 -14.56
C LEU A 324 1.94 -12.36 -15.72
N SER A 325 2.32 -12.84 -16.91
CA SER A 325 2.45 -12.02 -18.12
C SER A 325 1.89 -12.73 -19.35
N GLY A 326 1.17 -11.97 -20.19
CA GLY A 326 0.71 -12.37 -21.52
C GLY A 326 1.44 -11.58 -22.61
N SER A 327 1.55 -12.16 -23.82
CA SER A 327 2.32 -11.55 -24.91
C SER A 327 1.79 -11.91 -26.31
N TYR A 328 2.20 -11.11 -27.28
CA TYR A 328 2.11 -11.41 -28.71
C TYR A 328 2.88 -12.69 -29.10
N ASP A 329 3.82 -13.20 -28.28
CA ASP A 329 4.44 -14.52 -28.54
C ASP A 329 3.49 -15.72 -28.32
N ARG A 330 2.24 -15.45 -27.92
CA ARG A 330 1.12 -16.39 -27.72
C ARG A 330 1.25 -17.26 -26.47
N LEU A 331 2.22 -16.95 -25.60
CA LEU A 331 2.42 -17.62 -24.33
C LEU A 331 1.85 -16.77 -23.20
N VAL A 332 1.43 -17.46 -22.14
CA VAL A 332 1.33 -16.87 -20.80
C VAL A 332 2.46 -17.45 -19.97
N LYS A 333 3.10 -16.60 -19.16
CA LYS A 333 4.24 -17.00 -18.31
C LYS A 333 4.05 -16.51 -16.88
N LEU A 334 4.54 -17.29 -15.94
CA LEU A 334 4.62 -16.93 -14.53
C LEU A 334 6.09 -16.76 -14.14
N HIS A 335 6.45 -15.60 -13.60
CA HIS A 335 7.80 -15.28 -13.16
C HIS A 335 7.84 -15.03 -11.65
N ASP A 336 8.88 -15.52 -10.96
CA ASP A 336 9.15 -15.18 -9.55
C ASP A 336 9.80 -13.79 -9.47
N ILE A 337 9.23 -12.91 -8.65
CA ILE A 337 9.68 -11.52 -8.47
C ILE A 337 11.08 -11.46 -7.88
N ARG A 338 11.41 -12.36 -6.94
CA ARG A 338 12.65 -12.29 -6.15
C ARG A 338 13.88 -12.53 -7.01
N ASN A 339 13.83 -13.55 -7.85
CA ASN A 339 14.95 -13.99 -8.69
C ASN A 339 14.77 -13.68 -10.18
N GLY A 340 13.58 -13.22 -10.62
CA GLY A 340 13.28 -12.92 -12.03
C GLY A 340 13.17 -14.16 -12.92
N LYS A 341 13.11 -15.37 -12.36
CA LYS A 341 13.08 -16.62 -13.13
C LYS A 341 11.66 -16.98 -13.54
N LEU A 342 11.57 -17.56 -14.73
CA LEU A 342 10.39 -18.25 -15.22
C LEU A 342 10.09 -19.48 -14.34
N LEU A 343 8.87 -19.56 -13.81
CA LEU A 343 8.35 -20.69 -13.04
C LEU A 343 7.55 -21.64 -13.92
N THR A 344 6.56 -21.13 -14.65
CA THR A 344 5.66 -21.91 -15.50
C THR A 344 5.36 -21.20 -16.82
N GLU A 345 5.12 -21.99 -17.87
CA GLU A 345 4.63 -21.52 -19.17
C GLU A 345 3.30 -22.22 -19.49
N PHE A 346 2.25 -21.44 -19.75
CA PHE A 346 0.95 -21.97 -20.17
C PHE A 346 0.89 -21.94 -21.70
N LYS A 347 0.74 -23.11 -22.31
CA LYS A 347 0.81 -23.32 -23.78
C LYS A 347 -0.52 -23.84 -24.29
N GLY A 348 -1.09 -23.16 -25.30
CA GLY A 348 -2.31 -23.64 -25.97
C GLY A 348 -3.14 -22.59 -26.70
N HIS A 349 -2.84 -21.29 -26.55
CA HIS A 349 -3.40 -20.27 -27.45
C HIS A 349 -2.75 -20.34 -28.83
N THR A 350 -3.54 -20.09 -29.88
CA THR A 350 -3.06 -20.17 -31.28
C THR A 350 -2.71 -18.79 -31.86
N SER A 351 -3.18 -17.73 -31.22
CA SER A 351 -2.95 -16.32 -31.56
C SER A 351 -2.54 -15.52 -30.31
N PHE A 352 -2.32 -14.22 -30.48
CA PHE A 352 -1.82 -13.31 -29.45
C PHE A 352 -2.63 -13.38 -28.15
N VAL A 353 -1.96 -13.38 -27.00
CA VAL A 353 -2.65 -13.19 -25.72
C VAL A 353 -2.79 -11.69 -25.49
N ASN A 354 -4.01 -11.22 -25.26
CA ASN A 354 -4.32 -9.80 -25.11
C ASN A 354 -4.50 -9.41 -23.64
N ASP A 355 -4.97 -10.34 -22.80
CA ASP A 355 -5.19 -10.10 -21.38
C ASP A 355 -4.94 -11.34 -20.52
N VAL A 356 -4.43 -11.13 -19.30
CA VAL A 356 -4.14 -12.18 -18.32
C VAL A 356 -4.46 -11.73 -16.90
N LEU A 357 -5.05 -12.61 -16.11
CA LEU A 357 -5.38 -12.34 -14.71
C LEU A 357 -5.45 -13.60 -13.87
N PHE A 358 -5.14 -13.47 -12.58
CA PHE A 358 -5.48 -14.49 -11.60
C PHE A 358 -6.97 -14.43 -11.29
N SER A 359 -7.54 -15.58 -10.93
CA SER A 359 -8.86 -15.63 -10.33
C SER A 359 -8.90 -14.89 -8.96
N THR A 360 -10.10 -14.80 -8.40
CA THR A 360 -10.29 -14.94 -6.95
C THR A 360 -9.58 -16.20 -6.43
N ASP A 361 -9.46 -16.43 -5.11
CA ASP A 361 -8.75 -17.59 -4.52
C ASP A 361 -7.29 -17.95 -5.00
N ASN A 362 -6.70 -17.31 -6.04
CA ASN A 362 -5.38 -17.58 -6.63
C ASN A 362 -5.19 -18.97 -7.30
N THR A 363 -6.21 -19.84 -7.32
CA THR A 363 -6.05 -21.23 -7.83
C THR A 363 -6.01 -21.33 -9.36
N LYS A 364 -6.51 -20.32 -10.07
CA LYS A 364 -6.61 -20.33 -11.53
C LYS A 364 -5.95 -19.12 -12.16
N VAL A 365 -5.41 -19.35 -13.34
CA VAL A 365 -5.00 -18.30 -14.28
C VAL A 365 -6.04 -18.23 -15.39
N ILE A 366 -6.41 -17.03 -15.80
CA ILE A 366 -7.36 -16.77 -16.90
C ILE A 366 -6.62 -15.96 -17.96
N SER A 367 -6.73 -16.38 -19.22
CA SER A 367 -6.12 -15.68 -20.36
C SER A 367 -7.10 -15.51 -21.52
N GLY A 368 -7.16 -14.29 -22.06
CA GLY A 368 -7.95 -13.94 -23.23
C GLY A 368 -7.06 -13.73 -24.46
N SER A 369 -7.44 -14.31 -25.59
CA SER A 369 -6.63 -14.26 -26.82
C SER A 369 -7.37 -13.70 -28.02
N SER A 370 -6.58 -13.18 -28.97
CA SER A 370 -6.98 -12.91 -30.34
C SER A 370 -7.41 -14.15 -31.13
N ASP A 371 -7.25 -15.37 -30.59
CA ASP A 371 -7.84 -16.59 -31.15
C ASP A 371 -9.34 -16.77 -30.82
N GLY A 372 -9.92 -15.78 -30.13
CA GLY A 372 -11.32 -15.74 -29.72
C GLY A 372 -11.64 -16.61 -28.51
N SER A 373 -10.69 -17.41 -28.01
CA SER A 373 -10.89 -18.23 -26.82
C SER A 373 -10.42 -17.53 -25.55
N ILE A 374 -11.11 -17.88 -24.45
CA ILE A 374 -10.62 -17.67 -23.09
C ILE A 374 -10.18 -19.03 -22.56
N LYS A 375 -8.97 -19.12 -22.04
CA LYS A 375 -8.48 -20.33 -21.38
C LYS A 375 -8.36 -20.10 -19.88
N ILE A 376 -8.79 -21.11 -19.13
CA ILE A 376 -8.66 -21.16 -17.68
C ILE A 376 -7.71 -22.30 -17.36
N TRP A 377 -6.66 -21.97 -16.64
CA TRP A 377 -5.56 -22.86 -16.31
C TRP A 377 -5.50 -23.08 -14.81
N ASP A 378 -5.07 -24.26 -14.39
CA ASP A 378 -4.62 -24.49 -13.02
C ASP A 378 -3.30 -23.73 -12.77
N SER A 379 -3.21 -22.97 -11.67
CA SER A 379 -2.05 -22.12 -11.41
C SER A 379 -0.80 -22.89 -10.92
N GLN A 380 -0.94 -24.15 -10.50
CA GLN A 380 0.17 -25.00 -10.04
C GLN A 380 0.72 -25.85 -11.19
N ASP A 381 -0.17 -26.62 -11.86
CA ASP A 381 0.23 -27.60 -12.88
C ASP A 381 0.24 -27.05 -14.31
N ALA A 382 -0.19 -25.79 -14.51
CA ALA A 382 -0.33 -25.13 -15.81
C ALA A 382 -1.24 -25.87 -16.82
N SER A 383 -2.09 -26.78 -16.34
CA SER A 383 -3.02 -27.54 -17.16
C SER A 383 -4.24 -26.70 -17.57
N CYS A 384 -4.72 -26.84 -18.81
CA CYS A 384 -5.90 -26.12 -19.29
C CYS A 384 -7.18 -26.82 -18.79
N LEU A 385 -7.83 -26.25 -17.78
CA LEU A 385 -9.06 -26.77 -17.18
C LEU A 385 -10.27 -26.55 -18.08
N TYR A 386 -10.42 -25.34 -18.63
CA TYR A 386 -11.53 -24.96 -19.50
C TYR A 386 -11.04 -24.12 -20.68
N THR A 387 -11.67 -24.30 -21.84
CA THR A 387 -11.57 -23.38 -22.98
C THR A 387 -12.98 -22.90 -23.31
N ILE A 388 -13.20 -21.61 -23.13
CA ILE A 388 -14.46 -20.94 -23.47
C ILE A 388 -14.29 -20.36 -24.86
N GLN A 389 -15.28 -20.57 -25.73
CA GLN A 389 -15.40 -19.89 -27.03
C GLN A 389 -16.74 -19.15 -27.09
N PRO A 390 -16.82 -17.99 -27.77
CA PRO A 390 -18.05 -17.24 -27.92
C PRO A 390 -19.05 -18.03 -28.78
N ASN A 391 -20.27 -18.22 -28.26
CA ASN A 391 -21.36 -18.91 -28.95
C ASN A 391 -22.02 -18.03 -30.03
N THR A 392 -21.22 -17.40 -30.89
CA THR A 392 -21.68 -16.56 -32.01
C THR A 392 -21.25 -17.16 -33.34
N SER A 393 -22.22 -17.43 -34.20
CA SER A 393 -22.02 -18.09 -35.49
C SER A 393 -21.05 -17.33 -36.41
N ASN A 394 -20.03 -18.04 -36.88
CA ASN A 394 -19.20 -17.74 -38.06
C ASN A 394 -18.21 -16.56 -37.98
N ALA A 395 -18.02 -15.91 -36.83
CA ALA A 395 -16.95 -14.91 -36.66
C ALA A 395 -16.18 -15.15 -35.35
N ASN A 396 -14.87 -15.33 -35.48
CA ASN A 396 -13.97 -15.56 -34.35
C ASN A 396 -13.52 -14.19 -33.79
N HIS A 397 -14.33 -13.61 -32.91
CA HIS A 397 -14.08 -12.28 -32.35
C HIS A 397 -12.95 -12.32 -31.31
N PRO A 398 -11.85 -11.55 -31.48
CA PRO A 398 -10.74 -11.56 -30.52
C PRO A 398 -11.18 -11.03 -29.15
N VAL A 399 -10.64 -11.61 -28.07
CA VAL A 399 -10.87 -11.13 -26.69
C VAL A 399 -9.96 -9.93 -26.43
N HIS A 400 -10.51 -8.78 -26.06
CA HIS A 400 -9.73 -7.57 -25.74
C HIS A 400 -9.39 -7.47 -24.25
N ARG A 401 -10.37 -7.67 -23.36
CA ARG A 401 -10.22 -7.56 -21.90
C ARG A 401 -11.09 -8.56 -21.15
N ILE A 402 -10.63 -8.98 -19.99
CA ILE A 402 -11.38 -9.83 -19.04
C ILE A 402 -11.28 -9.20 -17.65
N LEU A 403 -12.37 -9.22 -16.88
CA LEU A 403 -12.41 -8.77 -15.49
C LEU A 403 -13.08 -9.81 -14.59
N ASN A 404 -12.53 -10.03 -13.40
CA ASN A 404 -13.22 -10.75 -12.32
C ASN A 404 -14.33 -9.88 -11.72
N ILE A 405 -15.48 -10.46 -11.42
CA ILE A 405 -16.60 -9.74 -10.76
C ILE A 405 -16.41 -9.81 -9.23
N PRO A 406 -16.20 -8.68 -8.51
CA PRO A 406 -15.83 -8.72 -7.08
C PRO A 406 -16.81 -9.47 -6.17
N LYS A 407 -18.12 -9.33 -6.43
CA LYS A 407 -19.20 -10.01 -5.69
C LYS A 407 -19.44 -11.46 -6.13
N HIS A 408 -18.90 -11.90 -7.27
CA HIS A 408 -19.17 -13.20 -7.89
C HIS A 408 -17.88 -13.84 -8.43
N PRO A 409 -17.10 -14.54 -7.56
CA PRO A 409 -15.78 -15.09 -7.91
C PRO A 409 -15.81 -16.05 -9.11
N ASP A 410 -16.89 -16.79 -9.31
CA ASP A 410 -17.05 -17.75 -10.42
C ASP A 410 -17.48 -17.10 -11.75
N GLN A 411 -17.57 -15.77 -11.81
CA GLN A 411 -18.08 -15.02 -12.95
C GLN A 411 -17.07 -14.00 -13.48
N LEU A 412 -17.07 -13.86 -14.80
CA LEU A 412 -16.17 -13.00 -15.56
C LEU A 412 -17.00 -12.02 -16.41
N ALA A 413 -16.56 -10.77 -16.47
CA ALA A 413 -16.98 -9.82 -17.50
C ALA A 413 -15.94 -9.85 -18.62
N VAL A 414 -16.38 -9.97 -19.87
CA VAL A 414 -15.53 -10.17 -21.04
C VAL A 414 -15.87 -9.15 -22.12
N CYS A 415 -14.84 -8.45 -22.60
CA CYS A 415 -14.90 -7.63 -23.79
C CYS A 415 -14.29 -8.40 -24.97
N TYR A 416 -15.13 -8.80 -25.92
CA TYR A 416 -14.69 -9.22 -27.25
C TYR A 416 -14.67 -8.00 -28.17
N LYS A 417 -13.98 -8.08 -29.32
CA LYS A 417 -14.17 -7.12 -30.43
C LYS A 417 -15.57 -7.33 -31.04
N SER A 418 -16.56 -6.76 -30.37
CA SER A 418 -17.98 -6.84 -30.71
C SER A 418 -18.72 -5.69 -30.03
N ALA A 419 -19.86 -5.28 -30.57
CA ALA A 419 -20.79 -4.32 -29.96
C ALA A 419 -21.52 -4.85 -28.70
N SER A 420 -20.94 -5.81 -27.98
CA SER A 420 -21.50 -6.38 -26.74
C SER A 420 -20.44 -6.78 -25.73
N ILE A 421 -20.70 -6.50 -24.46
CA ILE A 421 -19.93 -7.00 -23.31
C ILE A 421 -20.64 -8.24 -22.80
N GLN A 422 -19.93 -9.34 -22.53
CA GLN A 422 -20.54 -10.58 -22.04
C GLN A 422 -20.20 -10.84 -20.57
N GLN A 423 -21.21 -11.24 -19.78
CA GLN A 423 -21.01 -11.83 -18.46
C GLN A 423 -21.13 -13.35 -18.60
N SER A 424 -20.10 -14.09 -18.20
CA SER A 424 -20.07 -15.56 -18.25
C SER A 424 -19.59 -16.17 -16.94
N THR A 425 -19.91 -17.44 -16.69
CA THR A 425 -19.22 -18.22 -15.66
C THR A 425 -17.84 -18.65 -16.14
N MET A 426 -16.95 -18.99 -15.21
CA MET A 426 -15.67 -19.67 -15.52
C MET A 426 -15.87 -20.96 -16.35
N ASN A 427 -17.04 -21.60 -16.28
CA ASN A 427 -17.34 -22.80 -17.07
C ASN A 427 -17.88 -22.48 -18.48
N GLY A 428 -17.81 -21.22 -18.92
CA GLY A 428 -18.20 -20.79 -20.27
C GLY A 428 -19.69 -20.57 -20.50
N ARG A 429 -20.53 -20.66 -19.46
CA ARG A 429 -21.96 -20.37 -19.59
C ARG A 429 -22.18 -18.86 -19.59
N ILE A 430 -22.68 -18.32 -20.70
CA ILE A 430 -23.12 -16.92 -20.78
C ILE A 430 -24.32 -16.73 -19.84
N ILE A 431 -24.24 -15.70 -18.99
CA ILE A 431 -25.27 -15.29 -18.02
C ILE A 431 -26.06 -14.10 -18.59
N LYS A 432 -25.34 -13.07 -19.08
CA LYS A 432 -25.91 -11.85 -19.68
C LYS A 432 -25.03 -11.35 -20.81
N SER A 433 -25.62 -10.51 -21.66
CA SER A 433 -24.91 -9.74 -22.68
C SER A 433 -25.43 -8.30 -22.62
N TYR A 434 -24.52 -7.35 -22.40
CA TYR A 434 -24.82 -5.92 -22.38
C TYR A 434 -24.55 -5.36 -23.77
N LYS A 435 -25.55 -4.73 -24.37
CA LYS A 435 -25.44 -4.11 -25.69
C LYS A 435 -26.13 -2.75 -25.65
N HIS A 436 -25.48 -1.76 -26.26
CA HIS A 436 -26.10 -0.45 -26.45
C HIS A 436 -27.13 -0.55 -27.58
N SER A 437 -28.36 -0.10 -27.35
CA SER A 437 -29.45 -0.24 -28.33
C SER A 437 -29.22 0.59 -29.60
N ASN A 438 -28.57 1.75 -29.45
CA ASN A 438 -28.44 2.77 -30.49
C ASN A 438 -27.03 2.85 -31.11
N SER A 439 -26.08 1.99 -30.71
CA SER A 439 -24.77 1.91 -31.36
C SER A 439 -24.41 0.48 -31.71
N ALA A 440 -23.70 0.33 -32.83
CA ALA A 440 -23.18 -0.94 -33.32
C ALA A 440 -21.64 -0.93 -33.37
N SER A 441 -21.00 0.04 -32.72
CA SER A 441 -19.57 0.15 -32.52
C SER A 441 -19.07 -0.95 -31.58
N ASP A 442 -17.88 -1.49 -31.86
CA ASP A 442 -17.27 -2.50 -31.01
C ASP A 442 -16.69 -1.86 -29.73
N TYR A 443 -16.70 -2.62 -28.63
CA TYR A 443 -16.05 -2.22 -27.40
C TYR A 443 -14.55 -2.55 -27.43
N VAL A 444 -13.72 -1.57 -27.04
CA VAL A 444 -12.25 -1.68 -27.02
C VAL A 444 -11.78 -2.20 -25.66
N SER A 445 -12.34 -1.70 -24.56
CA SER A 445 -11.94 -2.05 -23.20
C SER A 445 -13.09 -1.85 -22.22
N ILE A 446 -13.01 -2.50 -21.07
CA ILE A 446 -14.01 -2.47 -20.00
C ILE A 446 -13.38 -2.19 -18.64
N ALA A 447 -14.17 -1.61 -17.73
CA ALA A 447 -13.85 -1.42 -16.31
C ALA A 447 -15.09 -1.72 -15.44
N MET A 448 -14.90 -1.94 -14.14
CA MET A 448 -15.97 -2.17 -13.18
C MET A 448 -15.98 -1.13 -12.08
N SER A 449 -17.16 -0.80 -11.55
CA SER A 449 -17.30 0.03 -10.35
C SER A 449 -16.71 -0.64 -9.09
N PRO A 450 -16.39 0.12 -8.03
CA PRO A 450 -15.83 -0.39 -6.77
C PRO A 450 -16.51 -1.65 -6.22
N GLN A 451 -17.84 -1.71 -6.20
CA GLN A 451 -18.59 -2.87 -5.71
C GLN A 451 -19.05 -3.84 -6.80
N GLY A 452 -18.70 -3.58 -8.07
CA GLY A 452 -19.04 -4.42 -9.22
C GLY A 452 -20.52 -4.45 -9.61
N GLU A 453 -21.33 -3.46 -9.22
CA GLU A 453 -22.74 -3.35 -9.64
C GLU A 453 -22.90 -2.69 -11.02
N LEU A 454 -21.88 -1.97 -11.49
CA LEU A 454 -21.82 -1.32 -12.79
C LEU A 454 -20.61 -1.82 -13.61
N VAL A 455 -20.81 -2.03 -14.90
CA VAL A 455 -19.76 -2.25 -15.90
C VAL A 455 -19.73 -1.07 -16.87
N TYR A 456 -18.53 -0.56 -17.11
CA TYR A 456 -18.26 0.48 -18.08
C TYR A 456 -17.56 -0.14 -19.28
N GLY A 457 -18.00 0.22 -20.48
CA GLY A 457 -17.32 -0.11 -21.73
C GLY A 457 -17.03 1.14 -22.54
N ILE A 458 -15.83 1.23 -23.10
CA ILE A 458 -15.47 2.24 -24.09
C ILE A 458 -15.53 1.64 -25.49
N SER A 459 -16.05 2.39 -26.45
CA SER A 459 -16.30 1.93 -27.83
C SER A 459 -15.53 2.74 -28.87
N GLU A 460 -15.34 2.15 -30.05
CA GLU A 460 -14.62 2.77 -31.18
C GLU A 460 -15.22 4.12 -31.65
N ASP A 461 -16.49 4.43 -31.32
CA ASP A 461 -17.15 5.71 -31.62
C ASP A 461 -16.91 6.81 -30.54
N SER A 462 -15.80 6.71 -29.80
CA SER A 462 -15.39 7.64 -28.74
C SER A 462 -16.42 7.83 -27.61
N ARG A 463 -17.24 6.80 -27.33
CA ARG A 463 -18.21 6.80 -26.22
C ARG A 463 -17.75 5.94 -25.04
N MET A 464 -18.27 6.27 -23.87
CA MET A 464 -18.26 5.43 -22.67
C MET A 464 -19.71 5.13 -22.26
N ALA A 465 -20.08 3.85 -22.24
CA ALA A 465 -21.39 3.36 -21.83
C ALA A 465 -21.29 2.63 -20.48
N CYS A 466 -22.24 2.90 -19.58
CA CYS A 466 -22.33 2.30 -18.25
C CYS A 466 -23.59 1.41 -18.17
N PHE A 467 -23.43 0.15 -17.79
CA PHE A 467 -24.51 -0.83 -17.67
C PHE A 467 -24.67 -1.32 -16.23
N SER A 468 -25.91 -1.54 -15.80
CA SER A 468 -26.19 -2.22 -14.52
C SER A 468 -25.98 -3.73 -14.66
N MET A 469 -25.11 -4.29 -13.84
CA MET A 469 -24.91 -5.75 -13.75
C MET A 469 -26.19 -6.46 -13.27
N ALA A 470 -27.00 -5.79 -12.44
CA ALA A 470 -28.22 -6.33 -11.87
C ALA A 470 -29.38 -6.38 -12.88
N SER A 471 -29.72 -5.29 -13.59
CA SER A 471 -30.81 -5.30 -14.57
C SER A 471 -30.39 -5.73 -15.97
N GLY A 472 -29.15 -5.46 -16.38
CA GLY A 472 -28.71 -5.60 -17.77
C GLY A 472 -28.89 -4.32 -18.62
N GLU A 473 -29.51 -3.29 -18.05
CA GLU A 473 -29.88 -2.07 -18.77
C GLU A 473 -28.74 -1.03 -18.76
N LEU A 474 -28.79 -0.12 -19.73
CA LEU A 474 -27.91 1.04 -19.80
C LEU A 474 -28.29 2.02 -18.69
N ALA A 475 -27.38 2.21 -17.72
CA ALA A 475 -27.50 3.20 -16.66
C ALA A 475 -27.19 4.63 -17.15
N GLY A 476 -26.39 4.74 -18.22
CA GLY A 476 -26.17 5.98 -18.98
C GLY A 476 -24.97 5.86 -19.94
N ASP A 477 -24.86 6.80 -20.88
CA ASP A 477 -23.72 6.92 -21.78
C ASP A 477 -23.21 8.37 -21.82
N THR A 478 -21.94 8.54 -22.22
CA THR A 478 -21.32 9.85 -22.42
C THR A 478 -20.32 9.82 -23.57
N LYS A 479 -20.15 10.94 -24.28
CA LYS A 479 -19.13 11.09 -25.32
C LYS A 479 -17.83 11.56 -24.66
N VAL A 480 -16.72 10.88 -24.92
CA VAL A 480 -15.45 11.11 -24.22
C VAL A 480 -14.61 12.20 -24.91
N GLY A 481 -14.51 12.12 -26.24
CA GLY A 481 -13.76 13.03 -27.09
C GLY A 481 -14.41 13.21 -28.46
N ASP A 482 -13.94 14.19 -29.23
CA ASP A 482 -14.39 14.41 -30.61
C ASP A 482 -13.49 13.65 -31.59
N ASN A 483 -13.91 12.42 -31.92
CA ASN A 483 -13.28 11.54 -32.91
C ASN A 483 -11.81 11.18 -32.60
N THR A 484 -11.52 10.84 -31.34
CA THR A 484 -10.23 10.27 -30.91
C THR A 484 -10.38 8.77 -30.63
N GLU A 485 -9.32 7.99 -30.88
CA GLU A 485 -9.34 6.54 -30.66
C GLU A 485 -9.07 6.26 -29.17
N LEU A 486 -10.09 5.72 -28.48
CA LEU A 486 -9.97 5.38 -27.06
C LEU A 486 -9.20 4.08 -26.91
N ILE A 487 -8.07 4.12 -26.20
CA ILE A 487 -7.17 2.96 -26.01
C ILE A 487 -7.64 2.12 -24.82
N GLY A 488 -8.05 2.77 -23.73
CA GLY A 488 -8.39 2.04 -22.52
C GLY A 488 -9.12 2.86 -21.45
N ILE A 489 -9.55 2.12 -20.43
CA ILE A 489 -10.32 2.60 -19.30
C ILE A 489 -9.78 1.94 -18.02
N ALA A 490 -9.75 2.69 -16.92
CA ALA A 490 -9.40 2.21 -15.58
C ALA A 490 -10.36 2.81 -14.55
N SER A 491 -10.72 2.04 -13.53
CA SER A 491 -11.60 2.50 -12.44
C SER A 491 -10.85 2.56 -11.11
N HIS A 492 -11.25 3.51 -10.27
CA HIS A 492 -10.73 3.64 -8.92
C HIS A 492 -11.35 2.56 -7.99
N PRO A 493 -10.57 1.94 -7.07
CA PRO A 493 -11.05 0.78 -6.30
C PRO A 493 -12.10 1.08 -5.23
N PHE A 494 -12.24 2.34 -4.77
CA PHE A 494 -13.10 2.69 -3.62
C PHE A 494 -14.13 3.79 -3.88
N SER A 495 -14.01 4.51 -4.99
CA SER A 495 -14.89 5.64 -5.31
C SER A 495 -15.28 5.59 -6.79
N ASN A 496 -16.37 6.27 -7.12
CA ASN A 496 -16.92 6.29 -8.47
C ASN A 496 -16.12 7.23 -9.37
N ILE A 497 -14.85 6.91 -9.60
CA ILE A 497 -13.91 7.64 -10.44
C ILE A 497 -13.38 6.73 -11.54
N ILE A 498 -13.32 7.25 -12.76
CA ILE A 498 -12.86 6.54 -13.96
C ILE A 498 -11.86 7.40 -14.72
N ALA A 499 -10.78 6.77 -15.17
CA ALA A 499 -9.84 7.33 -16.12
C ALA A 499 -10.05 6.67 -17.49
N VAL A 500 -10.28 7.47 -18.54
CA VAL A 500 -10.31 7.02 -19.95
C VAL A 500 -9.18 7.72 -20.70
N TYR A 501 -8.41 6.98 -21.49
CA TYR A 501 -7.25 7.50 -22.21
C TYR A 501 -7.33 7.24 -23.72
N ASP A 502 -6.82 8.19 -24.50
CA ASP A 502 -6.87 8.20 -25.97
C ASP A 502 -5.50 8.39 -26.64
N ASP A 503 -5.45 8.06 -27.93
CA ASP A 503 -4.30 8.19 -28.83
C ASP A 503 -3.82 9.64 -29.03
N SER A 504 -4.68 10.61 -28.70
CA SER A 504 -4.41 12.05 -28.89
C SER A 504 -3.62 12.70 -27.76
N GLY A 505 -3.23 11.92 -26.73
CA GLY A 505 -2.43 12.40 -25.60
C GLY A 505 -3.25 12.93 -24.43
N HIS A 506 -4.50 12.48 -24.27
CA HIS A 506 -5.38 12.88 -23.18
C HIS A 506 -5.76 11.71 -22.26
N VAL A 507 -5.78 11.96 -20.95
CA VAL A 507 -6.47 11.10 -19.98
C VAL A 507 -7.59 11.91 -19.34
N TYR A 508 -8.83 11.55 -19.64
CA TYR A 508 -10.02 12.19 -19.12
C TYR A 508 -10.43 11.52 -17.81
N LEU A 509 -10.70 12.32 -16.79
CA LEU A 509 -11.11 11.82 -15.48
C LEU A 509 -12.59 12.16 -15.23
N TYR A 510 -13.35 11.13 -14.94
CA TYR A 510 -14.79 11.13 -14.75
C TYR A 510 -15.15 10.77 -13.31
N SER A 511 -16.19 11.40 -12.77
CA SER A 511 -16.78 11.09 -11.47
C SER A 511 -18.29 10.86 -11.59
N ALA A 512 -18.89 10.24 -10.57
CA ALA A 512 -20.34 10.28 -10.39
C ALA A 512 -20.82 11.70 -10.05
N LYS A 513 -22.09 11.99 -10.37
CA LYS A 513 -22.80 13.17 -9.86
C LYS A 513 -22.91 13.07 -8.33
N HIS A 514 -22.60 14.15 -7.63
CA HIS A 514 -22.87 14.32 -6.19
C HIS A 514 -24.35 14.63 -5.92
#